data_AF-A0A506YBU8-F1
#
_entry.id   AF-A0A506YBU8-F1
#
_cell.length_a   1.000
_cell.length_b   1.000
_cell.length_c   1.000
_cell.angle_alpha   90.00
_cell.angle_beta   90.00
_cell.angle_gamma   90.00
#
_symmetry.space_group_name_H-M   'P 1'
#
loop_
_entity.id
_entity.type
_entity.pdbx_description
1 polymer ?
#
loop_
_entity_poly.entity_id
_entity_poly.type
_entity_poly.pdbx_seq_one_letter_code
_entity_poly.pdbx_strand_id
1 'polypeptide(L)' 'MRKDTRLREDQLAALTVHARRLNRAKTGGVRITENTLIRIGVDLLLDRVFNAIGDDEDELRKSLLIEVH' A
#
# COMPACT_ATOMS: atom_id res chain seq x y z
N MET A 1 16.53 -2.72 -14.70
CA MET A 1 15.53 -1.77 -15.24
C MET A 1 14.65 -1.32 -14.09
N ARG A 2 14.67 -0.03 -13.69
CA ARG A 2 13.67 0.48 -12.73
C ARG A 2 12.35 0.64 -13.50
N LYS A 3 11.32 -0.10 -13.10
CA LYS A 3 9.95 0.18 -13.53
C LYS A 3 9.40 1.17 -12.52
N ASP A 4 9.22 2.41 -12.94
CA ASP A 4 8.59 3.42 -12.08
C ASP A 4 7.09 3.13 -12.05
N THR A 5 6.59 2.69 -10.89
CA THR A 5 5.15 2.52 -10.67
C THR A 5 4.50 3.90 -10.63
N ARG A 6 3.57 4.16 -11.54
CA ARG A 6 2.79 5.41 -11.54
C ARG A 6 1.68 5.31 -10.52
N LEU A 7 1.85 5.96 -9.38
CA LEU A 7 0.78 6.19 -8.42
C LEU A 7 -0.12 7.32 -8.90
N ARG A 8 -1.42 7.20 -8.65
CA ARG A 8 -2.38 8.28 -8.89
C ARG A 8 -2.18 9.42 -7.88
N GLU A 9 -2.61 10.63 -8.25
CA GLU A 9 -2.42 11.83 -7.43
C GLU A 9 -3.12 11.73 -6.05
N ASP A 10 -4.32 11.14 -6.02
CA ASP A 10 -5.06 10.85 -4.79
C ASP A 10 -4.31 9.89 -3.86
N GLN A 11 -3.69 8.85 -4.43
CA GLN A 11 -2.89 7.89 -3.68
C GLN A 11 -1.65 8.56 -3.06
N LEU A 12 -0.95 9.42 -3.81
CA LEU A 12 0.22 10.13 -3.31
C LEU A 12 -0.17 11.10 -2.18
N ALA A 13 -1.24 11.87 -2.38
CA ALA A 13 -1.76 12.78 -1.35
C ALA A 13 -2.11 12.03 -0.06
N ALA A 14 -2.81 10.90 -0.17
CA ALA A 14 -3.16 10.05 0.96
C ALA A 14 -1.92 9.51 1.69
N LEU A 15 -0.93 8.99 0.95
CA LEU A 15 0.33 8.50 1.53
C LEU A 15 1.08 9.60 2.28
N THR A 16 1.15 10.82 1.72
CA THR A 16 1.74 11.99 2.41
C THR A 16 1.01 12.29 3.73
N VAL A 17 -0.33 12.32 3.72
CA VAL A 17 -1.14 12.60 4.92
C VAL A 17 -0.90 11.53 5.99
N HIS A 18 -0.92 10.25 5.61
CA HIS A 18 -0.72 9.15 6.54
C HIS A 18 0.71 9.11 7.08
N ALA A 19 1.73 9.33 6.25
CA ALA A 19 3.12 9.41 6.70
C ALA A 19 3.31 10.54 7.72
N ARG A 20 2.73 11.72 7.48
CA ARG A 20 2.77 12.84 8.45
C ARG A 20 2.08 12.48 9.76
N ARG A 21 0.89 11.87 9.71
CA ARG A 21 0.15 11.43 10.91
C ARG A 21 0.98 10.45 11.73
N LEU A 22 1.56 9.43 11.10
CA LEU A 22 2.36 8.40 11.76
C LEU A 22 3.65 8.97 12.37
N ASN A 23 4.34 9.88 11.67
CA ASN A 23 5.52 10.54 12.22
C ASN A 23 5.21 11.44 13.43
N ARG A 24 4.00 12.00 13.54
CA ARG A 24 3.58 12.75 14.74
C ARG A 24 3.21 11.84 15.90
N ALA A 25 2.68 10.65 15.62
CA ALA A 25 2.25 9.70 16.64
C ALA A 25 3.40 8.88 17.23
N LYS A 26 4.49 8.66 16.47
CA LYS A 26 5.65 7.91 16.97
C LYS A 26 6.43 8.72 18.01
N THR A 27 7.03 8.03 18.97
CA THR A 27 7.85 8.62 20.05
C THR A 27 9.34 8.71 19.70
N GLY A 28 9.78 8.12 18.58
CA GLY A 28 11.18 8.10 18.16
C GLY A 28 11.43 7.27 16.89
N GLY A 29 12.70 7.00 16.58
CA GLY A 29 13.12 6.13 15.47
C GLY A 29 13.11 6.78 14.08
N VAL A 30 13.38 5.97 13.05
CA VAL A 30 13.56 6.41 11.64
C VAL A 30 12.29 7.09 11.11
N ARG A 31 12.46 8.13 10.29
CA ARG A 31 11.35 8.84 9.62
C ARG A 31 10.54 7.88 8.75
N ILE A 32 9.23 7.87 8.93
CA ILE A 32 8.30 7.13 8.06
C ILE A 32 8.09 7.97 6.79
N THR A 33 8.33 7.38 5.62
CA THR A 33 8.15 8.03 4.32
C THR A 33 7.04 7.37 3.52
N GLU A 34 6.60 8.00 2.43
CA GLU A 34 5.69 7.37 1.47
C GLU A 34 6.26 6.04 0.96
N ASN A 35 7.56 6.00 0.64
CA ASN A 35 8.27 4.76 0.28
C ASN A 35 8.28 3.71 1.40
N THR A 36 8.18 4.11 2.67
CA THR A 36 8.03 3.14 3.77
C THR A 36 6.64 2.52 3.73
N LEU A 37 5.61 3.32 3.53
CA LEU A 37 4.23 2.86 3.41
C LEU A 37 4.01 2.02 2.15
N ILE A 38 4.60 2.42 1.01
CA ILE A 38 4.53 1.66 -0.24
C ILE A 38 5.16 0.27 -0.06
N ARG A 39 6.35 0.18 0.55
CA ARG A 39 6.99 -1.12 0.81
C ARG A 39 6.10 -2.01 1.68
N ILE A 40 5.59 -1.49 2.79
CA ILE A 40 4.67 -2.25 3.66
C ILE A 40 3.40 -2.67 2.91
N GLY A 41 2.81 -1.79 2.10
CA GLY A 41 1.63 -2.10 1.30
C GLY A 41 1.89 -3.18 0.25
N VAL A 42 3.08 -3.18 -0.36
CA VAL A 42 3.52 -4.23 -1.28
C VAL A 42 3.73 -5.55 -0.55
N ASP A 43 4.39 -5.55 0.61
CA ASP A 43 4.59 -6.77 1.41
C ASP A 43 3.23 -7.38 1.80
N LEU A 44 2.30 -6.56 2.31
CA LEU A 44 0.94 -7.00 2.64
C LEU A 44 0.14 -7.49 1.43
N LEU A 45 0.35 -6.89 0.26
CA LEU A 45 -0.27 -7.36 -0.98
C LEU A 45 0.28 -8.72 -1.38
N LEU A 46 1.61 -8.90 -1.36
CA LEU A 46 2.28 -10.14 -1.75
C LEU A 46 1.90 -11.31 -0.83
N ASP A 47 1.67 -11.06 0.46
CA ASP A 47 1.19 -12.07 1.41
C ASP A 47 -0.23 -12.56 1.10
N ARG A 48 -1.05 -11.74 0.43
CA ARG A 48 -2.48 -12.03 0.15
C ARG A 48 -2.74 -12.46 -1.29
N VAL A 49 -1.92 -12.01 -2.23
CA VAL A 49 -2.14 -12.17 -3.67
C VAL A 49 -2.11 -13.63 -4.13
N PHE A 50 -1.52 -14.53 -3.34
CA PHE A 50 -1.52 -15.96 -3.66
C PHE A 50 -2.93 -16.55 -3.86
N ASN A 51 -3.92 -15.99 -3.16
CA ASN A 51 -5.32 -16.42 -3.26
C ASN A 51 -6.18 -15.44 -4.09
N ALA A 52 -5.58 -14.46 -4.78
CA ALA A 52 -6.33 -13.51 -5.58
C ALA A 52 -6.90 -14.20 -6.83
N ILE A 53 -8.16 -13.90 -7.14
CA ILE A 53 -8.89 -14.41 -8.30
C ILE A 53 -9.44 -13.21 -9.06
N GLY A 54 -9.31 -13.22 -10.39
CA GLY A 54 -9.82 -12.17 -11.27
C GLY A 54 -8.96 -11.99 -12.52
N ASP A 55 -9.57 -11.50 -13.59
CA ASP A 55 -8.90 -11.27 -14.89
C ASP A 55 -8.53 -9.80 -15.10
N ASP A 56 -9.01 -8.90 -14.24
CA ASP A 56 -8.71 -7.46 -14.28
C ASP A 56 -8.41 -6.85 -12.91
N GLU A 57 -8.00 -5.58 -12.89
CA GLU A 57 -7.63 -4.87 -11.66
C GLU A 57 -8.79 -4.75 -10.66
N ASP A 58 -10.03 -4.59 -11.13
CA ASP A 58 -11.19 -4.40 -10.27
C ASP A 58 -11.61 -5.73 -9.62
N GLU A 59 -11.57 -6.84 -10.35
CA GLU A 59 -11.80 -8.19 -9.84
C GLU A 59 -10.73 -8.61 -8.84
N LEU A 60 -9.45 -8.39 -9.16
CA LEU A 60 -8.33 -8.64 -8.25
C LEU A 60 -8.46 -7.79 -6.98
N ARG A 61 -8.85 -6.51 -7.10
CA ARG A 61 -9.07 -5.66 -5.93
C ARG A 61 -10.21 -6.18 -5.06
N LYS A 62 -11.32 -6.62 -5.66
CA LYS A 62 -12.45 -7.19 -4.92
C LYS A 62 -12.05 -8.48 -4.21
N SER A 63 -11.37 -9.40 -4.88
CA SER A 63 -10.96 -10.68 -4.25
C SER A 63 -10.01 -10.47 -3.07
N LEU A 64 -9.15 -9.46 -3.12
CA LEU A 64 -8.25 -9.09 -2.01
C LEU A 64 -8.94 -8.39 -0.82
N LEU A 65 -10.16 -7.88 -1.01
CA LEU A 65 -10.95 -7.19 0.03
C LEU A 65 -11.94 -8.11 0.75
N ILE A 66 -12.20 -9.30 0.22
CA ILE A 66 -13.06 -10.28 0.88
C ILE A 66 -12.24 -10.90 2.02
N GLU A 67 -12.57 -10.55 3.27
CA GLU A 67 -12.00 -11.23 4.44
C GLU A 67 -12.39 -12.71 4.38
N VAL A 68 -11.42 -13.57 4.13
CA VAL A 68 -11.57 -15.00 4.37
C VAL A 68 -11.59 -15.18 5.90
N HIS A 69 -12.79 -15.33 6.46
CA HIS A 69 -13.01 -15.69 7.86
C HIS A 69 -12.35 -17.03 8.22
#